data_AF-A0A7V6CNA2-F1
#
_entry.id   AF-A0A7V6CNA2-F1
#
_cell.length_a   1.000
_cell.length_b   1.000
_cell.length_c   1.000
_cell.angle_alpha   90.00
_cell.angle_beta   90.00
_cell.angle_gamma   90.00
#
_symmetry.space_group_name_H-M   'P 1'
#
loop_
_entity.id
_entity.type
_entity.pdbx_description
1 polymer ?
#
loop_
_entity_poly.entity_id
_entity_poly.type
_entity_poly.pdbx_seq_one_letter_code
_entity_poly.pdbx_strand_id
1 'polypeptide(L)'
;MNILRIILVFFISILLIIVTLQNLERINVNLFFDRFENVPLGSVILIAYLFGLLTVGIFALIAEIKLRGEIKKVKKEKEALLAELNDLRNYFLTEKGEEK
;
A
#
# COMPACT_ATOMS: atom_id res chain seq x y z
N MET A 1 -6.79 12.18 4.18
CA MET A 1 -5.52 12.00 4.92
C MET A 1 -5.83 12.19 6.39
N ASN A 2 -5.80 11.13 7.19
CA ASN A 2 -6.19 11.22 8.60
C ASN A 2 -5.13 12.05 9.34
N ILE A 3 -5.53 12.99 10.20
CA ILE A 3 -4.61 13.89 10.94
C ILE A 3 -3.53 13.09 11.68
N LEU A 4 -3.89 11.92 12.23
CA LEU A 4 -2.96 10.99 12.86
C LEU A 4 -1.78 10.60 11.96
N ARG A 5 -2.01 10.35 10.66
CA ARG A 5 -0.96 9.98 9.70
C ARG A 5 0.01 11.14 9.49
N ILE A 6 -0.48 12.38 9.47
CA ILE A 6 0.36 13.58 9.31
C ILE A 6 1.27 13.76 10.53
N ILE A 7 0.70 13.63 11.74
CA ILE A 7 1.46 13.71 13.00
C ILE A 7 2.56 12.64 13.03
N LEU A 8 2.24 11.42 12.61
CA LEU A 8 3.18 10.31 12.62
C LEU A 8 4.34 10.54 11.62
N VAL A 9 4.04 10.99 10.41
CA VAL A 9 5.07 11.33 9.41
C VAL A 9 5.97 12.46 9.91
N PHE A 10 5.40 13.49 10.55
CA PHE A 10 6.16 14.58 11.14
C PHE A 10 7.11 14.09 12.24
N PHE A 11 6.61 13.25 13.15
CA PHE A 11 7.42 12.70 14.25
C PHE A 11 8.57 11.82 13.75
N ILE A 12 8.30 10.96 12.75
CA ILE A 12 9.35 10.15 12.10
C ILE A 12 10.39 11.06 11.43
N SER A 13 9.96 12.15 10.78
CA SER A 13 10.88 13.07 10.12
C SER A 13 11.83 13.74 11.12
N ILE A 14 11.32 14.18 12.26
CA ILE A 14 12.14 14.74 13.35
C ILE A 14 13.12 13.69 13.88
N LEU A 15 12.63 12.48 14.17
CA LEU A 15 13.46 11.39 14.67
C LEU A 15 14.63 11.11 13.72
N LEU A 16 14.37 11.10 12.42
CA LEU A 16 15.33 10.82 11.38
C LEU A 16 16.40 11.92 11.25
N ILE A 17 16.01 13.19 11.45
CA ILE A 17 16.96 14.31 11.58
C ILE A 17 17.84 14.13 12.82
N ILE A 18 17.26 13.81 13.97
CA ILE A 18 18.00 13.61 15.23
C ILE A 18 19.01 12.47 15.08
N VAL A 19 18.59 11.33 14.54
CA VAL A 19 19.49 10.18 14.29
C VAL A 19 20.63 10.59 13.36
N THR A 20 20.35 11.34 12.29
CA THR A 20 21.40 11.80 11.37
C THR A 20 22.39 12.73 12.06
N LEU A 21 21.91 13.69 12.85
CA LEU A 21 22.75 14.66 13.56
C LEU A 21 23.55 14.06 14.72
N GLN A 22 23.07 12.99 15.34
CA GLN A 22 23.83 12.28 16.37
C GLN A 22 24.92 11.38 15.77
N ASN A 23 24.77 10.97 14.51
CA ASN A 23 25.68 10.05 13.82
C ASN A 23 26.53 10.78 12.77
N LEU A 24 27.28 11.81 13.21
CA LEU A 24 28.21 12.58 12.38
C LEU A 24 29.55 11.88 12.13
N GLU A 25 29.78 10.75 12.79
CA GLU A 25 30.97 9.92 12.60
C GLU A 25 31.11 9.44 11.16
N ARG A 26 32.35 9.27 10.72
CA ARG A 26 32.68 8.70 9.41
C ARG A 26 33.13 7.27 9.58
N ILE A 27 32.59 6.39 8.76
CA ILE A 27 32.87 4.95 8.81
C ILE A 27 33.26 4.41 7.44
N ASN A 28 33.89 3.25 7.45
CA ASN A 28 34.14 2.46 6.25
C ASN A 28 33.04 1.42 6.11
N VAL A 29 32.40 1.36 4.95
CA VAL A 29 31.26 0.49 4.67
C VAL A 29 31.63 -0.47 3.54
N ASN A 30 31.46 -1.77 3.78
CA ASN A 30 31.52 -2.78 2.73
C ASN A 30 30.09 -3.09 2.28
N LEU A 31 29.76 -2.78 1.03
CA LEU A 31 28.44 -2.95 0.44
C LEU A 31 28.56 -3.86 -0.78
N PHE A 32 27.98 -5.06 -0.67
CA PHE A 32 28.04 -6.12 -1.69
C PHE A 32 29.47 -6.45 -2.10
N PHE A 33 29.97 -5.81 -3.17
CA PHE A 33 31.30 -6.04 -3.75
C PHE A 33 32.23 -4.84 -3.63
N ASP A 34 31.74 -3.69 -3.16
CA ASP A 34 32.50 -2.44 -3.07
C ASP A 34 32.76 -2.04 -1.62
N ARG A 35 33.91 -1.40 -1.40
CA ARG A 35 34.27 -0.78 -0.13
C ARG A 35 34.25 0.74 -0.30
N PHE A 36 33.43 1.40 0.49
CA PHE A 36 33.36 2.85 0.57
C PHE A 36 34.04 3.31 1.85
N GLU A 37 35.06 4.15 1.72
CA GLU A 37 35.84 4.65 2.85
C GLU A 37 35.41 6.07 3.25
N ASN A 38 35.53 6.38 4.55
CA ASN A 38 35.28 7.71 5.12
C ASN A 38 33.89 8.30 4.81
N VAL A 39 32.86 7.45 4.76
CA VAL A 39 31.48 7.83 4.46
C VAL A 39 30.79 8.30 5.75
N PRO A 40 30.01 9.40 5.73
CA PRO A 40 29.22 9.81 6.88
C PRO A 40 28.20 8.74 7.27
N LEU A 41 28.23 8.26 8.52
CA LEU A 41 27.31 7.24 9.02
C LEU A 41 25.84 7.64 8.86
N GLY A 42 25.52 8.91 9.15
CA GLY A 42 24.18 9.45 8.92
C GLY A 42 23.66 9.23 7.49
N SER A 43 24.51 9.39 6.47
CA SER A 43 24.10 9.17 5.07
C SER A 43 23.77 7.70 4.77
N VAL A 44 24.53 6.77 5.37
CA VAL A 44 24.32 5.33 5.23
C VAL A 44 22.99 4.91 5.86
N ILE A 45 22.71 5.42 7.07
CA ILE A 45 21.44 5.19 7.78
C ILE A 45 20.27 5.73 6.94
N LEU A 46 20.38 6.96 6.42
CA LEU A 46 19.35 7.58 5.57
C LEU A 46 19.03 6.75 4.33
N ILE A 47 20.07 6.32 3.60
CA ILE A 47 19.91 5.52 2.38
C ILE A 47 19.27 4.17 2.70
N ALA A 48 19.72 3.50 3.76
CA ALA A 48 19.13 2.22 4.19
C ALA A 48 17.66 2.37 4.59
N TYR A 49 17.32 3.44 5.32
CA TYR A 49 15.94 3.75 5.68
C TYR A 49 15.06 3.99 4.44
N LEU A 50 15.54 4.82 3.50
CA LEU A 50 14.82 5.10 2.26
C LEU A 50 14.61 3.82 1.43
N PHE A 51 15.61 2.96 1.37
CA PHE A 51 15.51 1.67 0.67
C PHE A 51 14.43 0.77 1.31
N GLY A 52 14.39 0.69 2.64
CA GLY A 52 13.33 -0.02 3.35
C GLY A 52 11.94 0.54 3.06
N LEU A 53 11.80 1.87 3.08
CA LEU A 53 10.55 2.56 2.78
C LEU A 53 10.09 2.31 1.33
N LEU A 54 11.00 2.39 0.37
CA LEU A 54 10.72 2.08 -1.03
C LEU A 54 10.27 0.64 -1.21
N THR A 55 10.96 -0.29 -0.56
CA THR A 55 10.62 -1.73 -0.63
C THR A 55 9.19 -1.97 -0.13
N VAL A 56 8.86 -1.46 1.07
CA VAL A 56 7.50 -1.57 1.63
C VAL A 56 6.48 -0.89 0.73
N GLY A 57 6.80 0.29 0.20
CA GLY A 57 5.95 1.04 -0.71
C GLY A 57 5.60 0.25 -1.97
N ILE A 58 6.58 -0.40 -2.61
CA ILE A 58 6.37 -1.24 -3.79
C ILE A 58 5.44 -2.41 -3.47
N PHE A 59 5.68 -3.13 -2.37
CA PHE A 59 4.83 -4.24 -1.96
C PHE A 59 3.39 -3.79 -1.67
N ALA A 60 3.22 -2.65 -0.99
CA ALA A 60 1.91 -2.07 -0.71
C ALA A 60 1.16 -1.70 -2.00
N LEU A 61 1.82 -1.10 -2.98
CA LEU A 61 1.23 -0.77 -4.27
C LEU A 61 0.77 -2.03 -5.02
N ILE A 62 1.60 -3.07 -5.06
CA ILE A 62 1.24 -4.35 -5.69
C ILE A 62 0.00 -4.95 -5.01
N ALA A 63 -0.03 -4.96 -3.68
CA ALA A 63 -1.17 -5.46 -2.92
C ALA A 63 -2.45 -4.65 -3.19
N GLU A 64 -2.33 -3.32 -3.26
CA GLU A 64 -3.45 -2.43 -3.56
C GLU A 64 -4.03 -2.67 -4.96
N ILE A 65 -3.18 -2.86 -5.97
CA ILE A 65 -3.62 -3.16 -7.34
C ILE A 65 -4.42 -4.47 -7.37
N LYS A 66 -3.93 -5.53 -6.69
CA LYS A 66 -4.63 -6.81 -6.58
C LYS A 66 -5.99 -6.63 -5.92
N LEU A 67 -6.04 -5.93 -4.79
CA LEU A 67 -7.26 -5.70 -4.03
C LEU A 67 -8.31 -4.92 -4.85
N ARG A 68 -7.89 -3.91 -5.61
CA ARG A 68 -8.78 -3.17 -6.53
C ARG A 68 -9.36 -4.08 -7.63
N GLY A 69 -8.54 -5.01 -8.13
CA GLY A 69 -8.98 -6.04 -9.08
C GLY A 69 -10.06 -6.95 -8.49
N GLU A 70 -9.83 -7.44 -7.27
CA GLU A 70 -10.79 -8.29 -6.54
C GLU A 70 -12.10 -7.54 -6.26
N ILE A 71 -12.04 -6.29 -5.79
CA ILE A 71 -13.22 -5.46 -5.56
C ILE A 71 -14.05 -5.32 -6.85
N LYS A 72 -13.39 -5.10 -8.00
CA LYS A 72 -14.08 -4.98 -9.28
C LYS A 72 -14.75 -6.31 -9.69
N LYS A 73 -14.09 -7.44 -9.45
CA LYS A 73 -14.63 -8.77 -9.72
C LYS A 73 -15.87 -9.04 -8.85
N VAL A 74 -15.75 -8.86 -7.54
CA VAL A 74 -16.85 -9.05 -6.58
C VAL A 74 -18.03 -8.14 -6.89
N LYS A 75 -17.77 -6.89 -7.29
CA LYS A 75 -18.84 -5.95 -7.67
C LYS A 75 -19.61 -6.43 -8.91
N LYS A 76 -18.90 -6.94 -9.93
CA LYS A 76 -19.54 -7.49 -11.14
C LYS A 76 -20.36 -8.73 -10.85
N GLU A 77 -19.84 -9.66 -10.05
CA GLU A 77 -20.57 -10.87 -9.65
C GLU A 77 -21.85 -10.53 -8.89
N LYS A 78 -21.77 -9.56 -7.96
CA LYS A 78 -22.94 -9.04 -7.27
C LYS A 78 -23.98 -8.47 -8.24
N GLU A 79 -23.56 -7.65 -9.21
CA GLU A 79 -24.48 -7.05 -10.19
C GLU A 79 -25.14 -8.11 -11.09
N ALA A 80 -24.40 -9.15 -11.51
CA ALA A 80 -24.95 -10.26 -12.29
C ALA A 80 -25.98 -11.07 -11.49
N LEU A 81 -25.66 -11.44 -10.24
CA LEU A 81 -26.59 -12.17 -9.37
C LEU A 81 -27.87 -11.37 -9.08
N LEU A 82 -27.76 -10.05 -8.92
CA LEU A 82 -28.93 -9.19 -8.75
C LEU A 82 -29.79 -9.12 -10.01
N ALA A 83 -29.19 -9.16 -11.20
CA ALA A 83 -29.92 -9.23 -12.46
C ALA A 83 -30.67 -10.56 -12.59
N GLU A 84 -30.00 -11.69 -12.33
CA GLU A 84 -30.63 -13.02 -12.35
C GLU A 84 -31.80 -13.12 -11.36
N LEU A 85 -31.63 -12.59 -10.14
CA LEU A 85 -32.71 -12.56 -9.15
C LEU A 85 -33.90 -11.72 -9.63
N ASN A 86 -33.64 -10.60 -10.31
CA ASN A 86 -34.69 -9.73 -10.83
C ASN A 86 -35.42 -10.36 -12.01
N ASP A 87 -34.71 -11.05 -12.90
CA ASP A 87 -35.28 -11.78 -14.02
C ASP A 87 -36.15 -12.94 -13.53
N LEU A 88 -35.69 -13.69 -12.53
CA LEU A 88 -36.46 -14.76 -11.91
C LEU A 88 -37.73 -14.21 -11.22
N ARG A 89 -37.61 -13.08 -10.52
CA ARG A 89 -38.78 -12.41 -9.92
C ARG A 89 -39.80 -11.98 -10.98
N ASN A 90 -39.34 -11.41 -12.10
CA ASN A 90 -40.20 -10.98 -13.19
C ASN A 90 -40.88 -12.18 -13.87
N TYR A 91 -40.15 -13.27 -14.10
CA TYR A 91 -40.71 -14.51 -14.63
C TYR A 91 -41.92 -14.99 -13.80
N PHE A 92 -41.75 -15.13 -12.48
CA PHE A 92 -42.84 -15.55 -11.59
C PHE A 92 -44.04 -14.60 -11.56
N LEU A 93 -43.81 -13.29 -11.69
CA LEU A 93 -44.89 -12.30 -11.72
C LEU A 93 -45.69 -12.36 -13.02
N THR A 94 -45.02 -12.64 -14.14
CA THR A 94 -45.66 -12.76 -15.45
C THR A 94 -46.49 -14.04 -15.53
N GLU A 95 -45.95 -15.17 -15.07
CA GLU A 95 -46.66 -16.46 -15.05
C GLU A 95 -47.92 -16.41 -14.18
N LYS A 96 -47.83 -15.81 -12.98
CA LYS A 96 -49.01 -15.60 -12.11
C LYS A 96 -50.06 -14.64 -12.68
N GLY A 97 -49.69 -13.80 -13.64
CA GLY A 97 -50.59 -12.87 -14.31
C GLY A 97 -51.39 -13.53 -15.43
N GLU A 98 -50.85 -14.57 -16.07
CA GLU A 98 -51.51 -15.32 -17.15
C GLU A 98 -52.48 -16.41 -16.66
N GLU A 99 -52.37 -16.85 -15.40
CA GLU A 99 -53.31 -17.80 -14.77
C GLU A 99 -54.63 -17.15 -14.27
N LYS A 100 -54.88 -15.86 -14.53
CA LYS A 100 -56.12 -15.15 -14.18
C LYS A 100 -56.92 -14.71 -15.41
#